data_AF-K9P7N2-F1
#
_entry.id   AF-K9P7N2-F1
#
_cell.length_a   1.000
_cell.length_b   1.000
_cell.length_c   1.000
_cell.angle_alpha   90.00
_cell.angle_beta   90.00
_cell.angle_gamma   90.00
#
_symmetry.space_group_name_H-M   'P 1'
#
loop_
_entity.id
_entity.type
_entity.pdbx_description
1 polymer ?
#
loop_
_entity_poly.entity_id
_entity_poly.type
_entity_poly.pdbx_seq_one_letter_code
_entity_poly.pdbx_strand_id
1 'polypeptide(L)'
;MLVRFWGTRGSIAKPGPDTFRFGGNTSCVEVRSDAGTLLVIDCGTGAHGLGQALMQERPDGMEGSLLISHTHWDHIQGFPFFAPFFAPGHTWDVFGPSGLSGSLRSVLSGQMQHAYFPVTLEQFAATIRYHDLHEGTFRIGDVTITTHLLNHPALTLAYRLQADGATVIYCCDHEPHDPALASGLGPLSGQDLHYAAFIEGADLVIHDAQYTALEFPAKLGWGHSSVEYAVRLCEEAGVARLALTHHDPLRNDATIDLILAGVRADLAARGSPLEVLAAAEGLVLHTTPRTPEAANGAPPAAAGTDPTAGALSGDPGGPPALVWVTDRDLEAALTTALRLEGLPFHVCGGEADLTQRLERDGASLLLLEQALPVRDGPGLVRRLQETPAMAAAEIPVVMLAAAEEQARHDDPLVSEWLVLPVSESYLRARIRAWSLRTPCRWERARPPQDEERRLQRLAELGLLDTEREERFDRLTRIAAAAFDVPIALISLIDAERQWFKSCHGLATCQTSRDLAFCAHAISQRSDLLVADTWLDERFAENPLVLGEPRIRFYAGSPLILDDGTCLGTLCLIDTRPRQLSGAELSLLHDLRDLVLLELSPQPWPVALHHS
;
A
#
# COMPACT_ATOMS: atom_id res chain seq x y z
N MET A 1 -2.79 -3.76 -23.89
CA MET A 1 -2.53 -4.71 -22.79
C MET A 1 -3.06 -6.11 -23.09
N LEU A 2 -2.22 -7.13 -22.88
CA LEU A 2 -2.57 -8.55 -22.89
C LEU A 2 -2.78 -9.04 -21.46
N VAL A 3 -3.82 -9.86 -21.23
CA VAL A 3 -4.10 -10.52 -19.95
C VAL A 3 -4.22 -12.02 -20.19
N ARG A 4 -3.49 -12.83 -19.43
CA ARG A 4 -3.56 -14.30 -19.49
C ARG A 4 -3.79 -14.90 -18.10
N PHE A 5 -4.72 -15.85 -18.03
CA PHE A 5 -5.03 -16.55 -16.78
C PHE A 5 -4.23 -17.85 -16.69
N TRP A 6 -3.47 -17.99 -15.61
CA TRP A 6 -2.69 -19.19 -15.30
C TRP A 6 -3.27 -20.00 -14.14
N GLY A 7 -4.13 -19.37 -13.34
CA GLY A 7 -4.98 -20.03 -12.36
C GLY A 7 -6.19 -19.18 -12.03
N THR A 8 -7.30 -19.85 -11.77
CA THR A 8 -8.65 -19.26 -11.72
C THR A 8 -9.48 -19.81 -10.56
N ARG A 9 -8.91 -20.71 -9.74
CA ARG A 9 -9.59 -21.39 -8.65
C ARG A 9 -9.35 -20.67 -7.32
N GLY A 10 -10.39 -20.52 -6.52
CA GLY A 10 -10.28 -19.97 -5.18
C GLY A 10 -9.91 -21.00 -4.13
N SER A 11 -9.37 -20.54 -2.99
CA SER A 11 -9.11 -21.27 -1.74
C SER A 11 -8.09 -22.42 -1.81
N ILE A 12 -8.21 -23.36 -2.75
CA ILE A 12 -7.29 -24.50 -2.94
C ILE A 12 -7.21 -24.91 -4.41
N ALA A 13 -6.07 -25.49 -4.79
CA ALA A 13 -5.94 -26.12 -6.09
C ALA A 13 -6.84 -27.37 -6.17
N LYS A 14 -7.61 -27.50 -7.25
CA LYS A 14 -8.50 -28.64 -7.51
C LYS A 14 -8.44 -29.09 -8.98
N PRO A 15 -7.31 -29.64 -9.43
CA PRO A 15 -7.25 -30.27 -10.75
C PRO A 15 -8.09 -31.56 -10.75
N GLY A 16 -8.96 -31.71 -11.75
CA GLY A 16 -9.82 -32.89 -11.87
C GLY A 16 -10.51 -32.98 -13.22
N PRO A 17 -11.07 -34.15 -13.59
CA PRO A 17 -11.83 -34.32 -14.84
C PRO A 17 -13.05 -33.39 -14.94
N ASP A 18 -13.57 -32.92 -13.81
CA ASP A 18 -14.73 -32.05 -13.69
C ASP A 18 -14.37 -30.56 -13.62
N THR A 19 -13.08 -30.21 -13.58
CA THR A 19 -12.56 -28.83 -13.55
C THR A 19 -11.58 -28.54 -14.69
N PHE A 20 -11.51 -29.44 -15.68
CA PHE A 20 -10.52 -29.38 -16.75
C PHE A 20 -10.64 -28.12 -17.61
N ARG A 21 -11.86 -27.62 -17.85
CA ARG A 21 -12.10 -26.54 -18.80
C ARG A 21 -11.80 -25.16 -18.22
N PHE A 22 -12.22 -24.89 -16.98
CA PHE A 22 -11.91 -23.60 -16.33
C PHE A 22 -10.59 -23.64 -15.55
N GLY A 23 -10.07 -24.83 -15.24
CA GLY A 23 -8.81 -24.99 -14.55
C GLY A 23 -8.95 -25.27 -13.06
N GLY A 24 -7.92 -25.92 -12.51
CA GLY A 24 -7.82 -26.28 -11.10
C GLY A 24 -6.74 -25.51 -10.33
N ASN A 25 -5.90 -24.73 -10.99
CA ASN A 25 -4.85 -23.93 -10.37
C ASN A 25 -5.42 -22.69 -9.71
N THR A 26 -4.81 -22.29 -8.60
CA THR A 26 -5.21 -21.09 -7.87
C THR A 26 -4.65 -19.81 -8.49
N SER A 27 -5.27 -18.69 -8.14
CA SER A 27 -5.09 -17.34 -8.68
C SER A 27 -3.68 -17.01 -9.14
N CYS A 28 -3.53 -16.80 -10.45
CA CYS A 28 -2.34 -16.27 -11.08
C CYS A 28 -2.70 -15.67 -12.43
N VAL A 29 -2.43 -14.37 -12.60
CA VAL A 29 -2.76 -13.64 -13.83
C VAL A 29 -1.51 -12.94 -14.36
N GLU A 30 -1.19 -13.18 -15.62
CA GLU A 30 -0.13 -12.47 -16.35
C GLU A 30 -0.73 -11.27 -17.07
N VAL A 31 -0.13 -10.09 -16.91
CA VAL A 31 -0.49 -8.88 -17.65
C VAL A 31 0.77 -8.34 -18.35
N ARG A 32 0.64 -8.01 -19.64
CA ARG A 32 1.71 -7.39 -20.43
C ARG A 32 1.24 -6.13 -21.13
N SER A 33 2.02 -5.05 -21.03
CA SER A 33 1.82 -3.86 -21.87
C SER A 33 2.44 -4.03 -23.25
N ASP A 34 2.06 -3.16 -24.20
CA ASP A 34 2.63 -3.16 -25.55
C ASP A 34 4.12 -2.76 -25.54
N ALA A 35 4.55 -1.99 -24.53
CA ALA A 35 5.96 -1.66 -24.29
C ALA A 35 6.77 -2.83 -23.69
N GLY A 36 6.12 -3.93 -23.32
CA GLY A 36 6.76 -5.14 -22.81
C GLY A 36 6.89 -5.22 -21.28
N THR A 37 6.27 -4.32 -20.52
CA THR A 37 6.23 -4.43 -19.04
C THR A 37 5.48 -5.70 -18.65
N LEU A 38 6.13 -6.57 -17.85
CA LEU A 38 5.57 -7.82 -17.36
C LEU A 38 5.11 -7.68 -15.91
N LEU A 39 3.80 -7.80 -15.69
CA LEU A 39 3.18 -7.88 -14.38
C LEU A 39 2.59 -9.27 -14.17
N VAL A 40 2.74 -9.80 -12.97
CA VAL A 40 2.07 -11.02 -12.50
C VAL A 40 1.23 -10.62 -11.30
N ILE A 41 -0.08 -10.89 -11.32
CA ILE A 41 -0.98 -10.62 -10.21
C ILE A 41 -1.30 -11.94 -9.53
N ASP A 42 -0.99 -12.00 -8.24
CA ASP A 42 -0.95 -13.18 -7.39
C ASP A 42 -0.01 -14.30 -7.89
N CYS A 43 0.43 -15.11 -6.94
CA CYS A 43 1.38 -16.19 -7.13
C CYS A 43 0.83 -17.52 -6.59
N GLY A 44 -0.42 -17.82 -6.91
CA GLY A 44 -1.05 -19.12 -6.66
C GLY A 44 -0.41 -20.25 -7.45
N THR A 45 -0.96 -21.46 -7.39
CA THR A 45 -0.35 -22.64 -8.04
C THR A 45 -0.20 -22.50 -9.56
N GLY A 46 -1.00 -21.63 -10.19
CA GLY A 46 -0.86 -21.29 -11.61
C GLY A 46 0.50 -20.69 -11.97
N ALA A 47 1.18 -20.06 -10.99
CA ALA A 47 2.49 -19.46 -11.17
C ALA A 47 3.55 -20.48 -11.60
N HIS A 48 3.39 -21.77 -11.27
CA HIS A 48 4.31 -22.81 -11.76
C HIS A 48 4.30 -22.89 -13.29
N GLY A 49 3.11 -22.95 -13.90
CA GLY A 49 2.96 -22.99 -15.36
C GLY A 49 3.49 -21.72 -16.03
N LEU A 50 3.17 -20.56 -15.46
CA LEU A 50 3.69 -19.27 -15.92
C LEU A 50 5.22 -19.23 -15.87
N GLY A 51 5.80 -19.63 -14.74
CA GLY A 51 7.26 -19.65 -14.56
C GLY A 51 7.97 -20.52 -15.60
N GLN A 52 7.42 -21.70 -15.93
CA GLN A 52 7.98 -22.54 -17.00
C GLN A 52 7.93 -21.85 -18.37
N ALA A 53 6.80 -21.21 -18.70
CA ALA A 53 6.65 -20.50 -19.97
C ALA A 53 7.61 -19.31 -20.09
N LEU A 54 7.77 -18.55 -19.01
CA LEU A 54 8.72 -17.44 -18.91
C LEU A 54 10.17 -17.90 -19.12
N MET A 55 10.57 -19.01 -18.51
CA MET A 55 11.91 -19.58 -18.70
C MET A 55 12.16 -20.08 -20.12
N GLN A 56 11.12 -20.55 -20.82
CA GLN A 56 11.22 -20.93 -22.24
C GLN A 56 11.34 -19.70 -23.15
N GLU A 57 10.66 -18.61 -22.81
CA GLU A 57 10.67 -17.36 -23.58
C GLU A 57 12.02 -16.62 -23.43
N ARG A 58 12.54 -16.52 -22.20
CA ARG A 58 13.71 -15.71 -21.85
C ARG A 58 14.60 -16.43 -20.83
N PRO A 59 15.41 -17.41 -21.27
CA PRO A 59 16.22 -18.24 -20.36
C PRO A 59 17.41 -17.50 -19.73
N ASP A 60 17.90 -16.44 -20.38
CA ASP A 60 19.16 -15.76 -20.02
C ASP A 60 18.96 -14.50 -19.16
N GLY A 61 17.71 -14.16 -18.83
CA GLY A 61 17.39 -13.02 -17.98
C GLY A 61 16.14 -12.24 -18.42
N MET A 62 15.38 -11.81 -17.41
CA MET A 62 14.17 -11.01 -17.56
C MET A 62 13.95 -10.10 -16.35
N GLU A 63 13.17 -9.05 -16.58
CA GLU A 63 12.65 -8.20 -15.52
C GLU A 63 11.13 -8.38 -15.45
N GLY A 64 10.61 -8.51 -14.24
CA GLY A 64 9.18 -8.67 -14.01
C GLY A 64 8.77 -8.13 -12.65
N SER A 65 7.48 -7.88 -12.48
CA SER A 65 6.92 -7.47 -11.19
C SER A 65 5.77 -8.37 -10.78
N LEU A 66 5.75 -8.76 -9.52
CA LEU A 66 4.73 -9.60 -8.91
C LEU A 66 3.89 -8.76 -7.93
N LEU A 67 2.60 -8.65 -8.16
CA LEU A 67 1.63 -7.92 -7.34
C LEU A 67 0.78 -8.92 -6.56
N ILE A 68 1.05 -9.08 -5.28
CA ILE A 68 0.28 -9.95 -4.38
C ILE A 68 -0.89 -9.17 -3.81
N SER A 69 -2.12 -9.59 -4.07
CA SER A 69 -3.33 -8.95 -3.51
C SER A 69 -3.38 -9.08 -1.99
N HIS A 70 -3.12 -10.28 -1.47
CA HIS A 70 -2.97 -10.61 -0.06
C HIS A 70 -2.28 -11.98 0.09
N THR A 71 -1.99 -12.38 1.33
CA THR A 71 -1.10 -13.51 1.61
C THR A 71 -1.80 -14.82 2.01
N HIS A 72 -3.07 -15.02 1.64
CA HIS A 72 -3.67 -16.36 1.77
C HIS A 72 -3.00 -17.34 0.81
N TRP A 73 -3.03 -18.63 1.18
CA TRP A 73 -2.24 -19.67 0.52
C TRP A 73 -2.50 -19.77 -0.97
N ASP A 74 -3.75 -19.73 -1.41
CA ASP A 74 -4.13 -19.80 -2.81
C ASP A 74 -3.59 -18.63 -3.67
N HIS A 75 -3.10 -17.56 -3.05
CA HIS A 75 -2.47 -16.42 -3.71
C HIS A 75 -0.94 -16.43 -3.63
N ILE A 76 -0.32 -17.31 -2.83
CA ILE A 76 1.15 -17.36 -2.64
C ILE A 76 1.77 -18.76 -2.74
N GLN A 77 0.97 -19.82 -2.89
CA GLN A 77 1.43 -21.22 -2.87
C GLN A 77 2.35 -21.57 -4.05
N GLY A 78 2.26 -20.85 -5.16
CA GLY A 78 3.17 -21.00 -6.30
C GLY A 78 4.50 -20.26 -6.14
N PHE A 79 4.62 -19.35 -5.17
CA PHE A 79 5.83 -18.55 -4.94
C PHE A 79 7.10 -19.40 -4.79
N PRO A 80 7.12 -20.50 -3.99
CA PRO A 80 8.29 -21.36 -3.87
C PRO A 80 8.60 -22.18 -5.14
N PHE A 81 7.68 -22.20 -6.12
CA PHE A 81 7.78 -22.99 -7.35
C PHE A 81 7.86 -22.11 -8.60
N PHE A 82 8.06 -20.80 -8.42
CA PHE A 82 8.18 -19.85 -9.52
C PHE A 82 9.60 -19.88 -10.10
N ALA A 83 9.75 -20.64 -11.19
CA ALA A 83 11.06 -20.96 -11.78
C ALA A 83 12.01 -19.75 -12.01
N PRO A 84 11.54 -18.56 -12.45
CA PRO A 84 12.40 -17.40 -12.62
C PRO A 84 13.19 -16.98 -11.36
N PHE A 85 12.74 -17.30 -10.14
CA PHE A 85 13.48 -16.99 -8.91
C PHE A 85 14.75 -17.84 -8.71
N PHE A 86 14.82 -19.00 -9.37
CA PHE A 86 15.90 -19.97 -9.23
C PHE A 86 16.95 -19.87 -10.34
N ALA A 87 16.79 -18.92 -11.27
CA ALA A 87 17.72 -18.70 -12.37
C ALA A 87 18.47 -17.36 -12.19
N PRO A 88 19.79 -17.32 -12.42
CA PRO A 88 20.57 -16.08 -12.37
C PRO A 88 20.22 -15.16 -13.55
N GLY A 89 20.41 -13.85 -13.38
CA GLY A 89 20.15 -12.86 -14.43
C GLY A 89 18.69 -12.41 -14.53
N HIS A 90 17.80 -12.94 -13.68
CA HIS A 90 16.43 -12.46 -13.54
C HIS A 90 16.32 -11.47 -12.37
N THR A 91 15.52 -10.43 -12.57
CA THR A 91 15.24 -9.40 -11.56
C THR A 91 13.74 -9.27 -11.36
N TRP A 92 13.31 -9.32 -10.10
CA TRP A 92 11.91 -9.28 -9.74
C TRP A 92 11.62 -8.29 -8.61
N ASP A 93 10.60 -7.48 -8.82
CA ASP A 93 10.04 -6.61 -7.78
C ASP A 93 8.71 -7.22 -7.30
N VAL A 94 8.63 -7.55 -6.01
CA VAL A 94 7.47 -8.19 -5.38
C VAL A 94 6.76 -7.17 -4.49
N PHE A 95 5.53 -6.86 -4.85
CA PHE A 95 4.68 -5.91 -4.18
C PHE A 95 3.52 -6.62 -3.49
N GLY A 96 3.03 -6.10 -2.37
CA GLY A 96 1.87 -6.65 -1.70
C GLY A 96 1.59 -5.91 -0.39
N PRO A 97 0.42 -6.11 0.22
CA PRO A 97 0.08 -5.43 1.46
C PRO A 97 1.08 -5.82 2.55
N SER A 98 1.48 -4.84 3.37
CA SER A 98 2.22 -5.18 4.60
C SER A 98 1.33 -6.07 5.48
N GLY A 99 1.84 -7.20 5.96
CA GLY A 99 1.05 -8.14 6.75
C GLY A 99 0.79 -7.67 8.18
N LEU A 100 -0.19 -8.26 8.87
CA LEU A 100 -0.50 -8.01 10.29
C LEU A 100 0.62 -8.44 11.27
N SER A 101 1.62 -9.18 10.78
CA SER A 101 2.67 -9.84 11.57
C SER A 101 4.10 -9.57 11.04
N GLY A 102 4.26 -8.61 10.13
CA GLY A 102 5.56 -8.22 9.59
C GLY A 102 5.51 -7.76 8.13
N SER A 103 6.68 -7.48 7.56
CA SER A 103 6.79 -7.12 6.14
C SER A 103 6.38 -8.27 5.22
N LEU A 104 6.03 -7.96 3.97
CA LEU A 104 5.73 -8.93 2.93
C LEU A 104 6.82 -10.01 2.80
N ARG A 105 8.09 -9.60 2.86
CA ARG A 105 9.25 -10.53 2.85
C ARG A 105 9.18 -11.54 4.01
N SER A 106 8.86 -11.07 5.21
CA SER A 106 8.77 -11.93 6.40
C SER A 106 7.68 -12.99 6.23
N VAL A 107 6.50 -12.58 5.74
CA VAL A 107 5.38 -13.51 5.49
C VAL A 107 5.75 -14.57 4.44
N LEU A 108 6.34 -14.14 3.32
CA LEU A 108 6.76 -15.06 2.26
C LEU A 108 7.88 -16.00 2.71
N SER A 109 8.78 -15.55 3.60
CA SER A 109 9.82 -16.41 4.18
C SER A 109 9.25 -17.55 5.05
N GLY A 110 8.08 -17.34 5.67
CA GLY A 110 7.44 -18.32 6.55
C GLY A 110 7.10 -19.64 5.86
N GLN A 111 6.57 -19.58 4.64
CA GLN A 111 6.30 -20.79 3.84
C GLN A 111 7.56 -21.45 3.28
N MET A 112 8.70 -20.75 3.33
CA MET A 112 10.01 -21.23 2.87
C MET A 112 10.94 -21.63 4.02
N GLN A 113 10.40 -21.82 5.22
CA GLN A 113 11.14 -22.45 6.31
C GLN A 113 11.43 -23.91 5.99
N HIS A 114 12.61 -24.41 6.38
CA HIS A 114 13.09 -25.75 6.07
C HIS A 114 12.12 -26.89 6.48
N ALA A 115 11.22 -26.65 7.44
CA ALA A 115 10.18 -27.60 7.83
C ALA A 115 9.13 -27.83 6.72
N TYR A 116 8.87 -26.83 5.88
CA TYR A 116 7.85 -26.83 4.84
C TYR A 116 8.45 -26.90 3.42
N PHE A 117 9.63 -26.31 3.23
CA PHE A 117 10.27 -26.22 1.91
C PHE A 117 11.82 -26.23 2.04
N PRO A 118 12.55 -26.94 1.17
CA PRO A 118 13.99 -27.17 1.34
C PRO A 118 14.90 -25.99 0.98
N VAL A 119 14.34 -24.88 0.48
CA VAL A 119 15.10 -23.70 0.02
C VAL A 119 14.58 -22.46 0.72
N THR A 120 15.48 -21.61 1.25
CA THR A 120 15.13 -20.32 1.85
C THR A 120 15.17 -19.19 0.81
N LEU A 121 14.63 -18.01 1.14
CA LEU A 121 14.65 -16.85 0.24
C LEU A 121 16.08 -16.43 -0.14
N GLU A 122 17.03 -16.59 0.77
CA GLU A 122 18.45 -16.24 0.58
C GLU A 122 19.16 -17.12 -0.44
N GLN A 123 18.55 -18.25 -0.80
CA GLN A 123 19.09 -19.20 -1.77
C GLN A 123 18.53 -18.99 -3.18
N PHE A 124 17.67 -17.99 -3.39
CA PHE A 124 17.25 -17.59 -4.73
C PHE A 124 18.43 -17.07 -5.55
N ALA A 125 18.45 -17.40 -6.84
CA ALA A 125 19.49 -16.97 -7.76
C ALA A 125 19.13 -15.65 -8.48
N ALA A 126 17.84 -15.31 -8.50
CA ALA A 126 17.35 -14.04 -9.00
C ALA A 126 17.57 -12.90 -7.99
N THR A 127 17.65 -11.67 -8.49
CA THR A 127 17.60 -10.48 -7.65
C THR A 127 16.14 -10.16 -7.33
N ILE A 128 15.74 -10.24 -6.05
CA ILE A 128 14.36 -9.97 -5.63
C ILE A 128 14.31 -8.80 -4.65
N ARG A 129 13.47 -7.81 -4.96
CA ARG A 129 13.17 -6.66 -4.10
C ARG A 129 11.73 -6.76 -3.61
N TYR A 130 11.48 -6.39 -2.36
CA TYR A 130 10.16 -6.50 -1.74
C TYR A 130 9.64 -5.11 -1.38
N HIS A 131 8.37 -4.85 -1.69
CA HIS A 131 7.73 -3.55 -1.55
C HIS A 131 6.40 -3.71 -0.81
N ASP A 132 6.31 -3.16 0.39
CA ASP A 132 5.08 -3.12 1.16
C ASP A 132 4.14 -2.03 0.60
N LEU A 133 2.92 -2.43 0.22
CA LEU A 133 1.90 -1.57 -0.38
C LEU A 133 0.77 -1.20 0.61
N HIS A 134 0.12 -0.09 0.28
CA HIS A 134 -1.10 0.48 0.85
C HIS A 134 -1.93 1.07 -0.30
N GLU A 135 -3.08 1.70 -0.01
CA GLU A 135 -3.83 2.44 -1.04
C GLU A 135 -3.00 3.62 -1.58
N GLY A 136 -3.00 3.82 -2.88
CA GLY A 136 -2.21 4.87 -3.52
C GLY A 136 -2.00 4.61 -5.00
N THR A 137 -1.17 5.44 -5.64
CA THR A 137 -0.82 5.28 -7.05
C THR A 137 0.69 5.25 -7.24
N PHE A 138 1.16 4.35 -8.09
CA PHE A 138 2.57 4.22 -8.45
C PHE A 138 2.70 3.75 -9.90
N ARG A 139 3.94 3.63 -10.39
CA ARG A 139 4.23 3.20 -11.76
C ARG A 139 5.23 2.05 -11.78
N ILE A 140 4.98 1.09 -12.66
CA ILE A 140 5.94 0.06 -13.06
C ILE A 140 6.10 0.17 -14.58
N GLY A 141 7.28 0.59 -15.03
CA GLY A 141 7.52 0.88 -16.44
C GLY A 141 6.51 1.90 -17.01
N ASP A 142 5.79 1.50 -18.05
CA ASP A 142 4.73 2.28 -18.69
C ASP A 142 3.35 2.15 -18.02
N VAL A 143 3.18 1.22 -17.09
CA VAL A 143 1.90 0.94 -16.42
C VAL A 143 1.73 1.80 -15.17
N THR A 144 0.65 2.58 -15.12
CA THR A 144 0.19 3.24 -13.88
C THR A 144 -0.69 2.26 -13.10
N ILE A 145 -0.41 2.12 -11.80
CA ILE A 145 -1.09 1.19 -10.90
C ILE A 145 -1.69 1.98 -9.75
N THR A 146 -3.01 1.89 -9.57
CA THR A 146 -3.71 2.42 -8.40
C THR A 146 -4.22 1.27 -7.55
N THR A 147 -3.99 1.33 -6.24
CA THR A 147 -4.40 0.31 -5.27
C THR A 147 -5.59 0.77 -4.44
N HIS A 148 -6.45 -0.18 -4.08
CA HIS A 148 -7.62 0.05 -3.23
C HIS A 148 -7.82 -1.14 -2.29
N LEU A 149 -8.10 -0.91 -1.01
CA LEU A 149 -8.33 -1.97 -0.03
C LEU A 149 -9.70 -2.62 -0.24
N LEU A 150 -9.75 -3.94 -0.19
CA LEU A 150 -10.96 -4.72 -0.33
C LEU A 150 -11.53 -5.15 1.03
N ASN A 151 -12.80 -5.54 1.03
CA ASN A 151 -13.45 -6.10 2.20
C ASN A 151 -13.17 -7.60 2.29
N HIS A 152 -12.12 -7.94 3.03
CA HIS A 152 -11.65 -9.31 3.19
C HIS A 152 -11.09 -9.53 4.61
N PRO A 153 -11.09 -10.76 5.16
CA PRO A 153 -10.53 -11.06 6.48
C PRO A 153 -9.05 -10.76 6.66
N ALA A 154 -8.29 -10.68 5.57
CA ALA A 154 -6.92 -10.21 5.55
C ALA A 154 -6.83 -8.87 4.81
N LEU A 155 -5.78 -8.08 5.11
CA LEU A 155 -5.50 -6.86 4.36
C LEU A 155 -5.29 -7.21 2.88
N THR A 156 -6.20 -6.75 2.02
CA THR A 156 -6.29 -7.20 0.62
C THR A 156 -6.40 -6.00 -0.30
N LEU A 157 -5.62 -6.01 -1.38
CA LEU A 157 -5.57 -4.92 -2.36
C LEU A 157 -6.15 -5.36 -3.70
N ALA A 158 -6.99 -4.51 -4.26
CA ALA A 158 -7.26 -4.45 -5.69
C ALA A 158 -6.20 -3.62 -6.42
N TYR A 159 -6.00 -3.92 -7.70
CA TYR A 159 -5.08 -3.23 -8.58
C TYR A 159 -5.81 -2.72 -9.83
N ARG A 160 -5.83 -1.40 -10.03
CA ARG A 160 -6.26 -0.75 -11.27
C ARG A 160 -5.03 -0.42 -12.11
N LEU A 161 -4.88 -1.12 -13.24
CA LEU A 161 -3.76 -1.03 -14.17
C LEU A 161 -4.16 -0.21 -15.39
N GLN A 162 -3.36 0.80 -15.72
CA GLN A 162 -3.59 1.69 -16.85
C GLN A 162 -2.34 1.75 -17.74
N ALA A 163 -2.47 1.25 -18.96
CA ALA A 163 -1.44 1.26 -20.01
C ALA A 163 -2.10 1.03 -21.37
N ASP A 164 -1.40 1.37 -22.46
CA ASP A 164 -1.89 1.19 -23.84
C ASP A 164 -3.26 1.83 -24.12
N GLY A 165 -3.63 2.86 -23.34
CA GLY A 165 -4.94 3.50 -23.34
C GLY A 165 -6.09 2.63 -22.80
N ALA A 166 -5.80 1.46 -22.26
CA ALA A 166 -6.76 0.55 -21.65
C ALA A 166 -6.69 0.59 -20.11
N THR A 167 -7.78 0.21 -19.45
CA THR A 167 -7.83 0.01 -18.00
C THR A 167 -8.24 -1.43 -17.68
N VAL A 168 -7.38 -2.14 -16.94
CA VAL A 168 -7.62 -3.50 -16.43
C VAL A 168 -7.62 -3.45 -14.91
N ILE A 169 -8.61 -4.06 -14.26
CA ILE A 169 -8.72 -4.10 -12.81
C ILE A 169 -8.72 -5.53 -12.33
N TYR A 170 -7.92 -5.82 -11.31
CA TYR A 170 -7.95 -7.07 -10.56
C TYR A 170 -8.43 -6.79 -9.14
N CYS A 171 -9.55 -7.39 -8.76
CA CYS A 171 -10.21 -7.14 -7.48
C CYS A 171 -10.93 -8.40 -6.99
N CYS A 172 -10.15 -9.47 -6.83
CA CYS A 172 -10.62 -10.72 -6.23
C CYS A 172 -10.53 -10.67 -4.71
N ASP A 173 -11.32 -11.53 -4.07
CA ASP A 173 -11.43 -11.65 -2.61
C ASP A 173 -11.97 -10.37 -1.98
N HIS A 174 -13.16 -9.99 -2.45
CA HIS A 174 -13.94 -8.90 -1.93
C HIS A 174 -15.33 -9.38 -1.52
N GLU A 175 -15.81 -8.96 -0.35
CA GLU A 175 -17.19 -9.13 0.08
C GLU A 175 -17.96 -7.81 0.01
N PRO A 176 -19.24 -7.77 -0.43
CA PRO A 176 -20.06 -6.57 -0.35
C PRO A 176 -20.03 -5.97 1.06
N HIS A 177 -19.90 -4.65 1.17
CA HIS A 177 -19.91 -4.01 2.48
C HIS A 177 -21.32 -4.02 3.10
N ASP A 178 -22.35 -3.82 2.27
CA ASP A 178 -23.74 -4.16 2.62
C ASP A 178 -24.06 -5.60 2.15
N PRO A 179 -24.24 -6.57 3.08
CA PRO A 179 -24.61 -7.94 2.75
C PRO A 179 -25.88 -8.07 1.90
N ALA A 180 -26.82 -7.11 1.97
CA ALA A 180 -28.04 -7.14 1.17
C ALA A 180 -27.75 -7.00 -0.35
N LEU A 181 -26.66 -6.32 -0.70
CA LEU A 181 -26.23 -6.12 -2.09
C LEU A 181 -25.68 -7.39 -2.73
N ALA A 182 -25.38 -8.44 -1.94
CA ALA A 182 -25.02 -9.76 -2.47
C ALA A 182 -26.11 -10.37 -3.38
N SER A 183 -27.35 -9.89 -3.29
CA SER A 183 -28.42 -10.27 -4.22
C SER A 183 -28.29 -9.65 -5.61
N GLY A 184 -27.42 -8.65 -5.81
CA GLY A 184 -27.36 -7.82 -7.01
C GLY A 184 -28.51 -6.81 -7.13
N LEU A 185 -29.35 -6.69 -6.09
CA LEU A 185 -30.52 -5.82 -6.05
C LEU A 185 -30.30 -4.65 -5.08
N GLY A 186 -31.02 -3.55 -5.35
CA GLY A 186 -30.91 -2.32 -4.56
C GLY A 186 -29.91 -1.32 -5.13
N PRO A 187 -29.93 -0.07 -4.65
CA PRO A 187 -28.93 0.93 -5.01
C PRO A 187 -27.62 0.66 -4.27
N LEU A 188 -26.48 0.86 -4.96
CA LEU A 188 -25.19 0.91 -4.30
C LEU A 188 -25.15 2.07 -3.31
N SER A 189 -24.52 1.87 -2.16
CA SER A 189 -24.39 2.88 -1.12
C SER A 189 -23.09 2.68 -0.35
N GLY A 190 -22.77 3.61 0.55
CA GLY A 190 -21.62 3.50 1.46
C GLY A 190 -20.30 3.15 0.73
N GLN A 191 -19.61 2.14 1.25
CA GLN A 191 -18.32 1.68 0.70
C GLN A 191 -18.47 0.96 -0.66
N ASP A 192 -19.59 0.31 -0.93
CA ASP A 192 -19.83 -0.33 -2.22
C ASP A 192 -19.90 0.72 -3.36
N LEU A 193 -20.42 1.91 -3.07
CA LEU A 193 -20.41 3.03 -4.02
C LEU A 193 -18.99 3.58 -4.27
N HIS A 194 -18.16 3.70 -3.23
CA HIS A 194 -16.76 4.08 -3.38
C HIS A 194 -15.97 3.04 -4.19
N TYR A 195 -16.25 1.76 -3.95
CA TYR A 195 -15.64 0.67 -4.71
C TYR A 195 -16.11 0.68 -6.18
N ALA A 196 -17.37 0.98 -6.45
CA ALA A 196 -17.87 1.18 -7.82
C ALA A 196 -17.15 2.33 -8.54
N ALA A 197 -16.90 3.44 -7.85
CA ALA A 197 -16.11 4.56 -8.39
C ALA A 197 -14.66 4.15 -8.71
N PHE A 198 -14.03 3.31 -7.86
CA PHE A 198 -12.71 2.78 -8.13
C PHE A 198 -12.67 1.94 -9.41
N ILE A 199 -13.72 1.18 -9.72
CA ILE A 199 -13.78 0.36 -10.94
C ILE A 199 -14.39 1.04 -12.17
N GLU A 200 -14.76 2.31 -12.04
CA GLU A 200 -15.50 3.06 -13.07
C GLU A 200 -14.76 3.07 -14.42
N GLY A 201 -15.54 2.81 -15.46
CA GLY A 201 -15.14 2.93 -16.86
C GLY A 201 -14.14 1.88 -17.35
N ALA A 202 -13.78 0.89 -16.52
CA ALA A 202 -12.75 -0.09 -16.86
C ALA A 202 -13.10 -0.92 -18.11
N ASP A 203 -12.08 -1.27 -18.91
CA ASP A 203 -12.25 -2.09 -20.11
C ASP A 203 -12.28 -3.59 -19.79
N LEU A 204 -11.69 -3.97 -18.65
CA LEU A 204 -11.77 -5.31 -18.08
C LEU A 204 -11.70 -5.23 -16.55
N VAL A 205 -12.68 -5.84 -15.88
CA VAL A 205 -12.61 -6.14 -14.44
C VAL A 205 -12.50 -7.64 -14.26
N ILE A 206 -11.54 -8.07 -13.43
CA ILE A 206 -11.32 -9.44 -13.00
C ILE A 206 -11.76 -9.51 -11.54
N HIS A 207 -12.92 -10.11 -11.29
CA HIS A 207 -13.57 -10.16 -9.98
C HIS A 207 -13.78 -11.59 -9.55
N ASP A 208 -13.71 -11.86 -8.24
CA ASP A 208 -14.08 -13.17 -7.71
C ASP A 208 -15.58 -13.44 -7.91
N ALA A 209 -15.89 -14.72 -8.10
CA ALA A 209 -17.22 -15.24 -8.35
C ALA A 209 -17.44 -16.52 -7.55
N GLN A 210 -16.98 -16.51 -6.30
CA GLN A 210 -16.92 -17.73 -5.51
C GLN A 210 -18.31 -18.23 -5.15
N TYR A 211 -19.27 -17.33 -4.88
CA TYR A 211 -20.61 -17.72 -4.47
C TYR A 211 -21.71 -17.22 -5.41
N THR A 212 -22.88 -17.82 -5.30
CA THR A 212 -24.14 -17.25 -5.80
C THR A 212 -24.83 -16.48 -4.68
N ALA A 213 -25.76 -15.60 -5.02
CA ALA A 213 -26.58 -14.88 -4.04
C ALA A 213 -27.31 -15.80 -3.05
N LEU A 214 -27.65 -17.03 -3.48
CA LEU A 214 -28.27 -18.04 -2.61
C LEU A 214 -27.29 -18.68 -1.62
N GLU A 215 -26.02 -18.80 -1.99
CA GLU A 215 -24.97 -19.40 -1.16
C GLU A 215 -24.39 -18.38 -0.18
N PHE A 216 -24.35 -17.11 -0.56
CA PHE A 216 -23.69 -16.02 0.17
C PHE A 216 -24.10 -15.87 1.65
N PRO A 217 -25.38 -15.99 2.06
CA PRO A 217 -25.74 -15.82 3.49
C PRO A 217 -25.03 -16.80 4.43
N ALA A 218 -24.63 -17.98 3.94
CA ALA A 218 -23.88 -18.96 4.72
C ALA A 218 -22.36 -18.71 4.72
N LYS A 219 -21.91 -17.64 4.06
CA LYS A 219 -20.52 -17.28 3.76
C LYS A 219 -20.14 -15.86 4.19
N LEU A 220 -21.03 -15.17 4.93
CA LEU A 220 -20.75 -13.84 5.47
C LEU A 220 -19.45 -13.82 6.28
N GLY A 221 -18.63 -12.81 6.04
CA GLY A 221 -17.32 -12.62 6.63
C GLY A 221 -16.23 -13.54 6.08
N TRP A 222 -16.49 -14.31 5.01
CA TRP A 222 -15.45 -15.11 4.35
C TRP A 222 -14.66 -14.27 3.35
N GLY A 223 -15.18 -13.08 2.97
CA GLY A 223 -14.43 -12.14 2.15
C GLY A 223 -14.53 -12.40 0.66
N HIS A 224 -15.64 -12.97 0.18
CA HIS A 224 -15.86 -13.25 -1.23
C HIS A 224 -17.26 -12.81 -1.67
N SER A 225 -17.41 -12.52 -2.95
CA SER A 225 -18.59 -11.97 -3.56
C SER A 225 -19.51 -13.03 -4.14
N SER A 226 -20.77 -12.63 -4.27
CA SER A 226 -21.69 -13.32 -5.17
C SER A 226 -21.46 -12.88 -6.62
N VAL A 227 -21.76 -13.78 -7.56
CA VAL A 227 -21.78 -13.47 -8.99
C VAL A 227 -22.71 -12.28 -9.30
N GLU A 228 -23.89 -12.27 -8.67
CA GLU A 228 -24.92 -11.26 -8.89
C GLU A 228 -24.46 -9.86 -8.45
N TYR A 229 -23.74 -9.76 -7.33
CA TYR A 229 -23.13 -8.51 -6.87
C TYR A 229 -22.06 -8.02 -7.85
N ALA A 230 -21.12 -8.88 -8.23
CA ALA A 230 -20.02 -8.49 -9.13
C ALA A 230 -20.55 -7.98 -10.49
N VAL A 231 -21.60 -8.64 -11.02
CA VAL A 231 -22.29 -8.21 -12.25
C VAL A 231 -22.93 -6.84 -12.06
N ARG A 232 -23.73 -6.66 -10.97
CA ARG A 232 -24.40 -5.39 -10.70
C ARG A 232 -23.40 -4.24 -10.55
N LEU A 233 -22.34 -4.46 -9.78
CA LEU A 233 -21.29 -3.47 -9.55
C LEU A 233 -20.65 -3.02 -10.87
N CYS A 234 -20.31 -3.97 -11.75
CA CYS A 234 -19.71 -3.69 -13.05
C CYS A 234 -20.67 -2.95 -14.01
N GLU A 235 -21.96 -3.28 -13.99
CA GLU A 235 -22.96 -2.56 -14.80
C GLU A 235 -23.09 -1.10 -14.36
N GLU A 236 -23.22 -0.84 -13.06
CA GLU A 236 -23.32 0.52 -12.51
C GLU A 236 -22.05 1.34 -12.79
N ALA A 237 -20.88 0.70 -12.70
CA ALA A 237 -19.59 1.34 -12.98
C ALA A 237 -19.28 1.50 -14.49
N GLY A 238 -20.17 1.08 -15.39
CA GLY A 238 -19.97 1.22 -16.84
C GLY A 238 -18.80 0.41 -17.40
N VAL A 239 -18.48 -0.72 -16.77
CA VAL A 239 -17.41 -1.64 -17.16
C VAL A 239 -17.74 -2.30 -18.50
N ALA A 240 -16.74 -2.47 -19.38
CA ALA A 240 -16.95 -3.11 -20.68
C ALA A 240 -17.05 -4.63 -20.58
N ARG A 241 -16.10 -5.25 -19.86
CA ARG A 241 -16.00 -6.71 -19.70
C ARG A 241 -15.73 -7.11 -18.27
N LEU A 242 -16.45 -8.12 -17.78
CA LEU A 242 -16.24 -8.75 -16.49
C LEU A 242 -15.77 -10.19 -16.69
N ALA A 243 -14.58 -10.51 -16.18
CA ALA A 243 -14.05 -11.86 -16.08
C ALA A 243 -14.24 -12.38 -14.65
N LEU A 244 -15.22 -13.27 -14.49
CA LEU A 244 -15.49 -13.98 -13.24
C LEU A 244 -14.40 -15.04 -13.00
N THR A 245 -13.67 -14.93 -11.91
CA THR A 245 -12.59 -15.86 -11.52
C THR A 245 -12.74 -16.30 -10.07
N HIS A 246 -11.71 -16.92 -9.49
CA HIS A 246 -11.70 -17.41 -8.10
C HIS A 246 -12.90 -18.35 -7.86
N HIS A 247 -13.09 -19.27 -8.79
CA HIS A 247 -14.23 -20.18 -8.78
C HIS A 247 -14.20 -21.03 -7.51
N ASP A 248 -15.36 -21.34 -6.93
CA ASP A 248 -15.41 -22.20 -5.75
C ASP A 248 -14.79 -23.59 -6.04
N PRO A 249 -13.98 -24.15 -5.12
CA PRO A 249 -13.43 -25.49 -5.26
C PRO A 249 -14.50 -26.54 -5.51
N LEU A 250 -15.67 -26.48 -4.90
CA LEU A 250 -16.72 -27.48 -5.08
C LEU A 250 -17.45 -27.34 -6.43
N ARG A 251 -17.19 -26.28 -7.19
CA ARG A 251 -17.90 -26.00 -8.45
C ARG A 251 -17.19 -26.60 -9.67
N ASN A 252 -17.87 -27.53 -10.34
CA ASN A 252 -17.41 -28.12 -11.59
C ASN A 252 -17.71 -27.24 -12.82
N ASP A 253 -17.17 -27.63 -13.97
CA ASP A 253 -17.29 -26.90 -15.22
C ASP A 253 -18.75 -26.70 -15.66
N ALA A 254 -19.60 -27.72 -15.50
CA ALA A 254 -21.01 -27.65 -15.89
C ALA A 254 -21.79 -26.65 -15.03
N THR A 255 -21.49 -26.55 -13.73
CA THR A 255 -22.12 -25.57 -12.85
C THR A 255 -21.67 -24.15 -13.16
N ILE A 256 -20.39 -23.92 -13.48
CA ILE A 256 -19.92 -22.60 -13.91
C ILE A 256 -20.61 -22.19 -15.22
N ASP A 257 -20.79 -23.12 -16.17
CA ASP A 257 -21.57 -22.87 -17.40
C ASP A 257 -23.00 -22.43 -17.13
N LEU A 258 -23.68 -23.12 -16.20
CA LEU A 258 -25.06 -22.81 -15.85
C LEU A 258 -25.19 -21.41 -15.25
N ILE A 259 -24.26 -21.03 -14.35
CA ILE A 259 -24.21 -19.68 -13.78
C ILE A 259 -23.98 -18.65 -14.88
N LEU A 260 -22.96 -18.85 -15.72
CA LEU A 260 -22.63 -17.91 -16.79
C LEU A 260 -23.76 -17.75 -17.80
N ALA A 261 -24.44 -18.84 -18.15
CA ALA A 261 -25.61 -18.83 -19.03
C ALA A 261 -26.77 -18.03 -18.40
N GLY A 262 -27.01 -18.20 -17.10
CA GLY A 262 -28.03 -17.44 -16.36
C GLY A 262 -27.76 -15.94 -16.37
N VAL A 263 -26.52 -15.54 -16.02
CA VAL A 263 -26.08 -14.14 -16.02
C VAL A 263 -26.23 -13.51 -17.40
N ARG A 264 -25.75 -14.19 -18.46
CA ARG A 264 -25.84 -13.68 -19.83
C ARG A 264 -27.29 -13.54 -20.31
N ALA A 265 -28.16 -14.47 -19.94
CA ALA A 265 -29.57 -14.39 -20.28
C ALA A 265 -30.26 -13.20 -19.60
N ASP A 266 -29.94 -12.94 -18.33
CA ASP A 266 -30.46 -11.79 -17.59
C ASP A 266 -29.97 -10.45 -18.18
N LEU A 267 -28.66 -10.33 -18.44
CA LEU A 267 -28.08 -9.14 -19.08
C LEU A 267 -28.69 -8.87 -20.45
N ALA A 268 -28.88 -9.91 -21.27
CA ALA A 268 -29.53 -9.79 -22.57
C ALA A 268 -30.99 -9.35 -22.45
N ALA A 269 -31.72 -9.86 -21.45
CA ALA A 269 -33.11 -9.47 -21.20
C ALA A 269 -33.23 -7.99 -20.77
N ARG A 270 -32.23 -7.46 -20.06
CA ARG A 270 -32.15 -6.06 -19.63
C ARG A 270 -31.50 -5.13 -20.66
N GLY A 271 -30.98 -5.66 -21.78
CA GLY A 271 -30.29 -4.89 -22.81
C GLY A 271 -28.96 -4.28 -22.34
N SER A 272 -28.31 -4.92 -21.37
CA SER A 272 -27.04 -4.45 -20.82
C SER A 272 -25.89 -4.61 -21.82
N PRO A 273 -25.00 -3.61 -21.95
CA PRO A 273 -23.82 -3.71 -22.81
C PRO A 273 -22.65 -4.47 -22.15
N LEU A 274 -22.75 -4.82 -20.86
CA LEU A 274 -21.69 -5.52 -20.14
C LEU A 274 -21.49 -6.94 -20.70
N GLU A 275 -20.28 -7.24 -21.17
CA GLU A 275 -19.91 -8.61 -21.54
C GLU A 275 -19.36 -9.34 -20.32
N VAL A 276 -19.96 -10.50 -19.98
CA VAL A 276 -19.49 -11.34 -18.88
C VAL A 276 -18.93 -12.65 -19.40
N LEU A 277 -17.79 -13.06 -18.88
CA LEU A 277 -17.13 -14.34 -19.14
C LEU A 277 -16.63 -14.98 -17.84
N ALA A 278 -16.46 -16.30 -17.85
CA ALA A 278 -15.77 -17.01 -16.79
C ALA A 278 -14.30 -17.22 -17.19
N ALA A 279 -13.38 -16.80 -16.32
CA ALA A 279 -11.95 -16.99 -16.51
C ALA A 279 -11.62 -18.49 -16.54
N ALA A 280 -10.73 -18.86 -17.44
CA ALA A 280 -10.24 -20.23 -17.60
C ALA A 280 -8.72 -20.23 -17.69
N GLU A 281 -8.06 -21.26 -17.16
CA GLU A 281 -6.63 -21.46 -17.41
C GLU A 281 -6.31 -21.47 -18.92
N GLY A 282 -5.28 -20.70 -19.31
CA GLY A 282 -4.89 -20.52 -20.70
C GLY A 282 -5.73 -19.51 -21.49
N LEU A 283 -6.79 -18.94 -20.90
CA LEU A 283 -7.54 -17.85 -21.53
C LEU A 283 -6.63 -16.63 -21.69
N VAL A 284 -6.60 -16.07 -22.91
CA VAL A 284 -5.88 -14.84 -23.25
C VAL A 284 -6.88 -13.81 -23.73
N LEU A 285 -6.84 -12.63 -23.12
CA LEU A 285 -7.63 -11.47 -23.50
C LEU A 285 -6.71 -10.35 -23.95
N HIS A 286 -7.09 -9.69 -25.05
CA HIS A 286 -6.49 -8.42 -25.44
C HIS A 286 -7.47 -7.31 -25.08
N THR A 287 -6.98 -6.31 -24.35
CA THR A 287 -7.76 -5.15 -23.94
C THR A 287 -7.28 -3.95 -24.74
N THR A 288 -8.18 -3.40 -25.54
CA THR A 288 -7.99 -2.19 -26.33
C THR A 288 -8.85 -1.06 -25.76
N PRO A 289 -8.43 0.21 -25.90
CA PRO A 289 -9.22 1.35 -25.46
C PRO A 289 -10.61 1.34 -26.12
N ARG A 290 -11.68 1.61 -25.36
CA ARG A 290 -12.95 2.00 -25.97
C ARG A 290 -12.82 3.36 -26.64
N THR A 291 -13.33 3.49 -27.88
CA THR A 291 -13.65 4.80 -28.45
C THR A 291 -14.75 5.42 -27.58
N PRO A 292 -14.60 6.65 -27.08
CA PRO A 292 -15.60 7.25 -26.19
C PRO A 292 -16.88 7.58 -26.99
N GLU A 293 -17.81 6.63 -27.06
CA GLU A 293 -19.20 6.93 -27.44
C GLU A 293 -19.98 7.29 -26.16
N ALA A 294 -20.21 8.59 -26.01
CA ALA A 294 -21.24 9.23 -25.17
C ALA A 294 -21.49 8.60 -23.79
N ALA A 295 -20.47 8.56 -22.93
CA ALA A 295 -20.72 8.65 -21.50
C ALA A 295 -21.33 10.04 -21.23
N ASN A 296 -22.61 10.07 -20.86
CA ASN A 296 -23.33 11.28 -20.52
C ASN A 296 -22.63 11.98 -19.34
N GLY A 297 -21.91 13.06 -19.64
CA GLY A 297 -21.82 14.26 -18.83
C GLY A 297 -21.58 14.08 -17.34
N ALA A 298 -20.41 13.57 -16.96
CA ALA A 298 -19.71 14.05 -15.77
C ALA A 298 -18.32 14.49 -16.22
N PRO A 299 -17.84 15.68 -15.82
CA PRO A 299 -16.43 16.01 -16.04
C PRO A 299 -15.59 14.92 -15.38
N PRO A 300 -14.41 14.55 -15.92
CA PRO A 300 -13.50 13.69 -15.20
C PRO A 300 -13.33 14.30 -13.81
N ALA A 301 -13.61 13.52 -12.76
CA ALA A 301 -13.24 13.93 -11.42
C ALA A 301 -11.79 14.40 -11.52
N ALA A 302 -11.56 15.68 -11.20
CA ALA A 302 -10.30 16.35 -11.42
C ALA A 302 -9.18 15.41 -10.97
N ALA A 303 -8.16 15.24 -11.80
CA ALA A 303 -6.97 14.47 -11.49
C ALA A 303 -6.52 14.87 -10.07
N GLY A 304 -6.90 14.03 -9.10
CA GLY A 304 -6.51 14.18 -7.72
C GLY A 304 -5.00 14.10 -7.71
N THR A 305 -4.39 15.08 -7.06
CA THR A 305 -2.96 15.20 -6.82
C THR A 305 -2.33 13.85 -6.47
N ASP A 306 -1.19 13.57 -7.10
CA ASP A 306 -0.28 12.43 -6.91
C ASP A 306 -0.26 11.92 -5.44
N PRO A 307 -0.87 10.77 -5.10
CA PRO A 307 -0.80 10.22 -3.75
C PRO A 307 0.38 9.24 -3.71
N THR A 308 1.59 9.77 -3.52
CA THR A 308 2.79 8.96 -3.32
C THR A 308 2.97 8.56 -1.86
N ALA A 309 2.94 7.25 -1.62
CA ALA A 309 3.73 6.50 -0.63
C ALA A 309 3.85 7.04 0.82
N GLY A 310 3.08 6.44 1.73
CA GLY A 310 3.29 6.49 3.19
C GLY A 310 3.27 5.10 3.82
N ALA A 311 4.44 4.53 4.13
CA ALA A 311 4.55 3.41 5.04
C ALA A 311 4.41 3.93 6.48
N LEU A 312 3.35 3.54 7.19
CA LEU A 312 3.27 3.73 8.64
C LEU A 312 4.15 2.66 9.32
N SER A 313 5.38 3.06 9.67
CA SER A 313 6.08 2.46 10.81
C SER A 313 5.32 2.86 12.07
N GLY A 314 4.88 1.88 12.88
CA GLY A 314 4.14 2.11 14.12
C GLY A 314 4.94 2.87 15.18
N ASP A 315 4.79 4.20 15.22
CA ASP A 315 5.23 5.06 16.33
C ASP A 315 4.07 6.01 16.75
N PRO A 316 3.89 6.29 18.05
CA PRO A 316 2.61 6.68 18.68
C PRO A 316 2.31 8.20 18.65
N GLY A 317 2.78 8.93 17.64
CA GLY A 317 2.71 10.40 17.59
C GLY A 317 1.49 11.01 16.87
N GLY A 318 0.68 10.19 16.19
CA GLY A 318 -0.54 10.64 15.51
C GLY A 318 -1.75 10.78 16.45
N PRO A 319 -2.84 11.45 16.00
CA PRO A 319 -4.07 11.54 16.79
C PRO A 319 -4.59 10.13 17.12
N PRO A 320 -5.06 9.89 18.36
CA PRO A 320 -5.43 8.55 18.81
C PRO A 320 -6.73 8.08 18.14
N ALA A 321 -6.93 6.76 18.07
CA ALA A 321 -8.27 6.21 17.88
C ALA A 321 -9.10 6.48 19.14
N LEU A 322 -10.32 6.99 18.98
CA LEU A 322 -11.25 7.18 20.10
C LEU A 322 -12.27 6.06 20.09
N VAL A 323 -12.35 5.34 21.20
CA VAL A 323 -13.23 4.18 21.38
C VAL A 323 -14.31 4.53 22.39
N TRP A 324 -15.58 4.36 22.03
CA TRP A 324 -16.66 4.40 22.99
C TRP A 324 -17.62 3.23 22.77
N VAL A 325 -17.46 2.23 23.64
CA VAL A 325 -18.32 1.05 23.72
C VAL A 325 -18.75 0.84 25.17
N THR A 326 -19.85 0.12 25.37
CA THR A 326 -20.46 -0.13 26.69
C THR A 326 -20.27 -1.57 27.14
N ASP A 327 -20.17 -2.48 26.18
CA ASP A 327 -19.82 -3.88 26.41
C ASP A 327 -18.32 -3.99 26.76
N ARG A 328 -18.05 -4.60 27.93
CA ARG A 328 -16.68 -4.75 28.46
C ARG A 328 -15.85 -5.78 27.71
N ASP A 329 -16.48 -6.83 27.19
CA ASP A 329 -15.78 -7.87 26.43
C ASP A 329 -15.41 -7.32 25.05
N LEU A 330 -16.29 -6.50 24.46
CA LEU A 330 -16.01 -5.76 23.23
C LEU A 330 -14.90 -4.71 23.44
N GLU A 331 -14.93 -3.95 24.53
CA GLU A 331 -13.85 -3.02 24.89
C GLU A 331 -12.51 -3.76 24.99
N ALA A 332 -12.48 -4.92 25.67
CA ALA A 332 -11.27 -5.73 25.79
C ALA A 332 -10.76 -6.22 24.43
N ALA A 333 -11.66 -6.66 23.54
CA ALA A 333 -11.30 -7.09 22.19
C ALA A 333 -10.72 -5.94 21.34
N LEU A 334 -11.39 -4.77 21.31
CA LEU A 334 -10.95 -3.60 20.56
C LEU A 334 -9.61 -3.07 21.07
N THR A 335 -9.46 -2.93 22.39
CA THR A 335 -8.20 -2.45 22.98
C THR A 335 -7.05 -3.43 22.76
N THR A 336 -7.32 -4.74 22.71
CA THR A 336 -6.31 -5.74 22.33
C THR A 336 -5.92 -5.59 20.86
N ALA A 337 -6.88 -5.48 19.96
CA ALA A 337 -6.63 -5.27 18.53
C ALA A 337 -5.82 -3.99 18.27
N LEU A 338 -6.22 -2.85 18.85
CA LEU A 338 -5.51 -1.58 18.71
C LEU A 338 -4.07 -1.63 19.23
N ARG A 339 -3.83 -2.30 20.38
CA ARG A 339 -2.47 -2.50 20.91
C ARG A 339 -1.61 -3.33 19.98
N LEU A 340 -2.15 -4.40 19.41
CA LEU A 340 -1.41 -5.28 18.48
C LEU A 340 -1.07 -4.57 17.17
N GLU A 341 -1.94 -3.66 16.70
CA GLU A 341 -1.67 -2.80 15.54
C GLU A 341 -0.74 -1.61 15.87
N GLY A 342 -0.38 -1.41 17.14
CA GLY A 342 0.47 -0.29 17.56
C GLY A 342 -0.21 1.07 17.44
N LEU A 343 -1.55 1.12 17.36
CA LEU A 343 -2.29 2.37 17.22
C LEU A 343 -2.48 3.04 18.60
N PRO A 344 -2.15 4.34 18.76
CA PRO A 344 -2.51 5.06 19.98
C PRO A 344 -4.04 5.15 20.09
N PHE A 345 -4.60 4.94 21.28
CA PHE A 345 -6.05 5.00 21.47
C PHE A 345 -6.46 5.50 22.86
N HIS A 346 -7.70 5.99 22.95
CA HIS A 346 -8.37 6.35 24.19
C HIS A 346 -9.76 5.72 24.27
N VAL A 347 -10.03 5.02 25.37
CA VAL A 347 -11.38 4.58 25.72
C VAL A 347 -12.09 5.74 26.42
N CYS A 348 -13.20 6.17 25.85
CA CYS A 348 -13.98 7.30 26.32
C CYS A 348 -15.09 6.82 27.25
N GLY A 349 -15.26 7.52 28.38
CA GLY A 349 -16.28 7.19 29.38
C GLY A 349 -17.69 7.69 29.04
N GLY A 350 -17.85 8.49 27.97
CA GLY A 350 -19.11 9.10 27.58
C GLY A 350 -18.96 10.16 26.49
N GLU A 351 -20.09 10.68 25.98
CA GLU A 351 -20.13 11.70 24.90
C GLU A 351 -19.29 12.92 25.22
N ALA A 352 -19.38 13.45 26.46
CA ALA A 352 -18.61 14.64 26.85
C ALA A 352 -17.09 14.41 26.83
N ASP A 353 -16.63 13.23 27.22
CA ASP A 353 -15.21 12.85 27.19
C ASP A 353 -14.74 12.63 25.74
N LEU A 354 -15.56 11.97 24.92
CA LEU A 354 -15.31 11.78 23.49
C LEU A 354 -15.16 13.12 22.76
N THR A 355 -16.14 14.02 22.90
CA THR A 355 -16.12 15.33 22.25
C THR A 355 -14.93 16.18 22.71
N GLN A 356 -14.65 16.20 24.02
CA GLN A 356 -13.52 16.97 24.55
C GLN A 356 -12.18 16.47 24.00
N ARG A 357 -11.99 15.15 23.89
CA ARG A 357 -10.76 14.57 23.33
C ARG A 357 -10.65 14.80 21.85
N LEU A 358 -11.75 14.64 21.12
CA LEU A 358 -11.79 14.93 19.69
C LEU A 358 -11.37 16.38 19.40
N GLU A 359 -11.85 17.35 20.17
CA GLU A 359 -11.48 18.76 20.02
C GLU A 359 -10.04 19.07 20.47
N ARG A 360 -9.53 18.37 21.49
CA ARG A 360 -8.21 18.64 22.07
C ARG A 360 -7.08 17.93 21.35
N ASP A 361 -7.27 16.65 21.09
CA ASP A 361 -6.24 15.70 20.63
C ASP A 361 -6.45 15.29 19.16
N GLY A 362 -7.62 15.58 18.59
CA GLY A 362 -8.05 15.00 17.31
C GLY A 362 -8.37 13.50 17.43
N ALA A 363 -8.75 12.88 16.31
CA ALA A 363 -8.84 11.43 16.22
C ALA A 363 -8.41 10.92 14.84
N SER A 364 -7.74 9.77 14.79
CA SER A 364 -7.46 9.07 13.53
C SER A 364 -8.60 8.13 13.12
N LEU A 365 -9.40 7.68 14.10
CA LEU A 365 -10.46 6.71 13.91
C LEU A 365 -11.46 6.82 15.06
N LEU A 366 -12.76 6.76 14.77
CA LEU A 366 -13.81 6.60 15.78
C LEU A 366 -14.33 5.16 15.76
N LEU A 367 -14.29 4.49 16.91
CA LEU A 367 -14.83 3.14 17.12
C LEU A 367 -16.00 3.25 18.10
N LEU A 368 -17.23 3.16 17.59
CA LEU A 368 -18.44 3.46 18.37
C LEU A 368 -19.39 2.28 18.37
N GLU A 369 -20.00 1.97 19.51
CA GLU A 369 -21.13 1.02 19.57
C GLU A 369 -22.41 1.66 19.02
N GLN A 370 -23.23 0.88 18.30
CA GLN A 370 -24.52 1.31 17.79
C GLN A 370 -25.49 1.64 18.93
N ALA A 371 -25.55 0.76 19.93
CA ALA A 371 -26.49 0.81 21.05
C ALA A 371 -25.84 1.44 22.29
N LEU A 372 -25.65 2.76 22.30
CA LEU A 372 -25.13 3.47 23.47
C LEU A 372 -26.25 3.70 24.52
N PRO A 373 -25.92 3.82 25.82
CA PRO A 373 -26.92 3.71 26.91
C PRO A 373 -27.91 4.88 26.95
N VAL A 374 -27.61 5.97 26.24
CA VAL A 374 -28.37 7.23 26.28
C VAL A 374 -28.80 7.67 24.87
N ARG A 375 -28.25 7.08 23.81
CA ARG A 375 -28.34 7.56 22.41
C ARG A 375 -28.10 6.42 21.41
N ASP A 376 -28.56 6.57 20.18
CA ASP A 376 -28.11 5.74 19.07
C ASP A 376 -26.79 6.28 18.48
N GLY A 377 -25.88 5.38 18.12
CA GLY A 377 -24.55 5.71 17.58
C GLY A 377 -24.59 6.66 16.38
N PRO A 378 -25.40 6.41 15.33
CA PRO A 378 -25.50 7.34 14.19
C PRO A 378 -26.00 8.74 14.55
N GLY A 379 -26.89 8.84 15.54
CA GLY A 379 -27.36 10.13 16.04
C GLY A 379 -26.25 10.92 16.75
N LEU A 380 -25.33 10.24 17.43
CA LEU A 380 -24.11 10.84 17.99
C LEU A 380 -23.19 11.36 16.88
N VAL A 381 -22.91 10.56 15.85
CA VAL A 381 -22.03 10.94 14.74
C VAL A 381 -22.53 12.22 14.05
N ARG A 382 -23.85 12.35 13.81
CA ARG A 382 -24.44 13.59 13.26
C ARG A 382 -24.10 14.84 14.07
N ARG A 383 -24.11 14.74 15.41
CA ARG A 383 -23.76 15.88 16.26
C ARG A 383 -22.25 16.14 16.25
N LEU A 384 -21.44 15.08 16.24
CA LEU A 384 -19.99 15.24 16.15
C LEU A 384 -19.59 15.92 14.83
N GLN A 385 -20.29 15.67 13.72
CA GLN A 385 -20.08 16.35 12.43
C GLN A 385 -20.33 17.87 12.50
N GLU A 386 -21.11 18.36 13.46
CA GLU A 386 -21.30 19.80 13.69
C GLU A 386 -20.09 20.45 14.39
N THR A 387 -19.15 19.64 14.90
CA THR A 387 -17.92 20.13 15.53
C THR A 387 -16.85 20.47 14.49
N PRO A 388 -16.07 21.56 14.68
CA PRO A 388 -14.98 21.91 13.76
C PRO A 388 -13.94 20.80 13.58
N ALA A 389 -13.72 19.99 14.62
CA ALA A 389 -12.74 18.91 14.61
C ALA A 389 -13.11 17.77 13.64
N MET A 390 -14.38 17.36 13.59
CA MET A 390 -14.83 16.36 12.61
C MET A 390 -14.93 16.93 11.20
N ALA A 391 -15.47 18.14 11.06
CA ALA A 391 -15.70 18.75 9.75
C ALA A 391 -14.39 19.05 8.98
N ALA A 392 -13.27 19.23 9.68
CA ALA A 392 -11.99 19.55 9.07
C ALA A 392 -11.16 18.31 8.66
N ALA A 393 -11.41 17.13 9.24
CA ALA A 393 -10.48 16.00 9.20
C ALA A 393 -11.05 14.71 8.57
N GLU A 394 -12.31 14.69 8.13
CA GLU A 394 -12.98 13.52 7.51
C GLU A 394 -12.67 12.19 8.24
N ILE A 395 -12.74 12.22 9.57
CA ILE A 395 -12.26 11.11 10.40
C ILE A 395 -13.15 9.88 10.17
N PRO A 396 -12.57 8.71 9.86
CA PRO A 396 -13.35 7.49 9.66
C PRO A 396 -14.12 7.08 10.91
N VAL A 397 -15.36 6.63 10.71
CA VAL A 397 -16.25 6.15 11.76
C VAL A 397 -16.62 4.70 11.52
N VAL A 398 -16.15 3.81 12.39
CA VAL A 398 -16.52 2.40 12.39
C VAL A 398 -17.54 2.16 13.51
N MET A 399 -18.73 1.73 13.12
CA MET A 399 -19.85 1.45 14.01
C MET A 399 -19.94 -0.04 14.29
N LEU A 400 -20.10 -0.41 15.56
CA LEU A 400 -20.17 -1.79 16.03
C LEU A 400 -21.62 -2.15 16.36
N ALA A 401 -22.18 -3.14 15.68
CA ALA A 401 -23.55 -3.60 15.87
C ALA A 401 -23.56 -5.03 16.43
N ALA A 402 -24.55 -5.34 17.28
CA ALA A 402 -24.71 -6.67 17.85
C ALA A 402 -25.49 -7.63 16.93
N ALA A 403 -26.20 -7.09 15.93
CA ALA A 403 -26.96 -7.85 14.95
C ALA A 403 -27.10 -7.07 13.64
N GLU A 404 -27.27 -7.79 12.53
CA GLU A 404 -27.35 -7.22 11.17
C GLU A 404 -28.48 -6.20 11.03
N GLU A 405 -29.63 -6.43 11.69
CA GLU A 405 -30.78 -5.54 11.62
C GLU A 405 -30.54 -4.16 12.26
N GLN A 406 -29.46 -4.03 13.03
CA GLN A 406 -29.04 -2.75 13.63
C GLN A 406 -28.10 -1.97 12.71
N ALA A 407 -27.46 -2.63 11.74
CA ALA A 407 -26.55 -2.01 10.80
C ALA A 407 -27.33 -1.21 9.76
N ARG A 408 -26.94 0.06 9.57
CA ARG A 408 -27.49 0.94 8.54
C ARG A 408 -26.41 1.24 7.52
N HIS A 409 -26.09 0.24 6.69
CA HIS A 409 -24.99 0.29 5.72
C HIS A 409 -25.11 1.45 4.71
N ASP A 410 -26.32 1.99 4.54
CA ASP A 410 -26.62 3.15 3.71
C ASP A 410 -26.38 4.51 4.39
N ASP A 411 -26.03 4.56 5.68
CA ASP A 411 -25.79 5.82 6.41
C ASP A 411 -24.46 6.46 5.96
N PRO A 412 -24.48 7.62 5.28
CA PRO A 412 -23.29 8.23 4.69
C PRO A 412 -22.30 8.78 5.74
N LEU A 413 -22.69 8.84 7.01
CA LEU A 413 -21.84 9.34 8.09
C LEU A 413 -21.05 8.23 8.79
N VAL A 414 -21.38 6.98 8.51
CA VAL A 414 -20.67 5.82 9.04
C VAL A 414 -19.80 5.26 7.91
N SER A 415 -18.50 5.22 8.16
CA SER A 415 -17.53 4.72 7.18
C SER A 415 -17.64 3.20 7.02
N GLU A 416 -17.91 2.48 8.12
CA GLU A 416 -18.15 1.04 8.12
C GLU A 416 -19.01 0.58 9.29
N TRP A 417 -19.80 -0.48 9.06
CA TRP A 417 -20.45 -1.26 10.11
C TRP A 417 -19.76 -2.61 10.30
N LEU A 418 -19.47 -2.95 11.55
CA LEU A 418 -18.97 -4.26 11.95
C LEU A 418 -20.03 -4.95 12.82
N VAL A 419 -20.59 -6.04 12.30
CA VAL A 419 -21.61 -6.84 12.99
C VAL A 419 -20.93 -7.97 13.77
N LEU A 420 -21.14 -7.99 15.08
CA LEU A 420 -20.50 -8.91 16.01
C LEU A 420 -21.29 -10.23 16.15
N PRO A 421 -20.62 -11.36 16.48
CA PRO A 421 -19.20 -11.49 16.78
C PRO A 421 -18.33 -11.58 15.52
N VAL A 422 -17.13 -10.97 15.57
CA VAL A 422 -16.09 -11.11 14.53
C VAL A 422 -14.83 -11.76 15.12
N SER A 423 -14.01 -12.37 14.27
CA SER A 423 -12.71 -12.88 14.70
C SER A 423 -11.75 -11.73 15.03
N GLU A 424 -10.77 -11.99 15.91
CA GLU A 424 -9.73 -11.00 16.23
C GLU A 424 -8.95 -10.56 14.99
N SER A 425 -8.62 -11.49 14.10
CA SER A 425 -7.90 -11.19 12.85
C SER A 425 -8.72 -10.30 11.92
N TYR A 426 -10.03 -10.56 11.80
CA TYR A 426 -10.93 -9.72 11.00
C TYR A 426 -10.99 -8.31 11.59
N LEU A 427 -11.24 -8.18 12.90
CA LEU A 427 -11.28 -6.89 13.57
C LEU A 427 -9.98 -6.09 13.39
N ARG A 428 -8.83 -6.75 13.54
CA ARG A 428 -7.50 -6.14 13.31
C ARG A 428 -7.32 -5.68 11.88
N ALA A 429 -7.68 -6.51 10.89
CA ALA A 429 -7.61 -6.14 9.48
C ALA A 429 -8.47 -4.90 9.17
N ARG A 430 -9.70 -4.83 9.71
CA ARG A 430 -10.61 -3.70 9.52
C ARG A 430 -10.10 -2.41 10.16
N ILE A 431 -9.65 -2.47 11.41
CA ILE A 431 -9.06 -1.33 12.12
C ILE A 431 -7.84 -0.79 11.35
N ARG A 432 -6.97 -1.68 10.91
CA ARG A 432 -5.77 -1.31 10.17
C ARG A 432 -6.11 -0.71 8.80
N ALA A 433 -7.04 -1.30 8.06
CA ALA A 433 -7.51 -0.78 6.79
C ALA A 433 -8.01 0.66 6.92
N TRP A 434 -8.84 0.94 7.94
CA TRP A 434 -9.33 2.30 8.18
C TRP A 434 -8.25 3.27 8.66
N SER A 435 -7.30 2.81 9.46
CA SER A 435 -6.14 3.62 9.82
C SER A 435 -5.24 3.95 8.63
N LEU A 436 -5.23 3.12 7.58
CA LEU A 436 -4.47 3.35 6.34
C LEU A 436 -5.23 4.22 5.33
N ARG A 437 -6.56 4.32 5.47
CA ARG A 437 -7.44 5.14 4.62
C ARG A 437 -7.51 6.60 5.04
N THR A 438 -6.98 6.96 6.21
CA THR A 438 -6.78 8.36 6.58
C THR A 438 -5.75 8.95 5.60
N PRO A 439 -6.07 10.04 4.88
CA PRO A 439 -5.19 10.55 3.83
C PRO A 439 -3.81 10.85 4.42
N CYS A 440 -2.80 10.11 3.95
CA CYS A 440 -1.39 10.39 4.23
C CYS A 440 -0.88 11.28 3.10
N ARG A 441 -0.66 12.57 3.37
CA ARG A 441 -0.28 13.60 2.40
C ARG A 441 1.15 14.06 2.63
N TRP A 442 2.12 13.15 2.48
CA TRP A 442 3.52 13.56 2.34
C TRP A 442 4.22 12.68 1.31
N GLU A 443 5.15 13.25 0.53
CA GLU A 443 5.71 12.61 -0.66
C GLU A 443 6.97 11.79 -0.33
N ARG A 444 7.08 10.55 -0.82
CA ARG A 444 8.35 9.79 -0.78
C ARG A 444 9.29 10.23 -1.89
N ALA A 445 10.57 10.45 -1.56
CA ALA A 445 11.59 10.73 -2.56
C ALA A 445 11.80 9.56 -3.52
N ARG A 446 11.72 9.83 -4.84
CA ARG A 446 12.06 8.84 -5.87
C ARG A 446 13.56 8.52 -5.81
N PRO A 447 13.99 7.25 -5.89
CA PRO A 447 15.40 6.91 -6.01
C PRO A 447 16.04 7.61 -7.23
N PRO A 448 17.29 8.12 -7.11
CA PRO A 448 18.10 8.57 -8.24
C PRO A 448 18.20 7.53 -9.37
N GLN A 449 18.37 8.00 -10.61
CA GLN A 449 18.54 7.10 -11.77
C GLN A 449 19.78 6.19 -11.68
N ASP A 450 20.80 6.59 -10.92
CA ASP A 450 22.05 5.86 -10.72
C ASP A 450 22.13 5.16 -9.35
N GLU A 451 20.98 4.78 -8.79
CA GLU A 451 20.86 4.25 -7.42
C GLU A 451 21.80 3.07 -7.12
N GLU A 452 21.91 2.10 -8.03
CA GLU A 452 22.77 0.93 -7.85
C GLU A 452 24.25 1.33 -7.73
N ARG A 453 24.72 2.18 -8.64
CA ARG A 453 26.08 2.72 -8.60
C ARG A 453 26.31 3.52 -7.32
N ARG A 454 25.33 4.32 -6.90
CA ARG A 454 25.39 5.13 -5.69
C ARG A 454 25.53 4.28 -4.43
N LEU A 455 24.72 3.23 -4.30
CA LEU A 455 24.79 2.27 -3.19
C LEU A 455 26.11 1.51 -3.17
N GLN A 456 26.61 1.09 -4.34
CA GLN A 456 27.93 0.45 -4.44
C GLN A 456 29.05 1.39 -3.94
N ARG A 457 29.04 2.65 -4.38
CA ARG A 457 30.04 3.64 -3.94
C ARG A 457 29.92 3.98 -2.46
N LEU A 458 28.71 4.06 -1.93
CA LEU A 458 28.47 4.24 -0.50
C LEU A 458 29.08 3.08 0.31
N ALA A 459 28.90 1.85 -0.16
CA ALA A 459 29.48 0.66 0.48
C ALA A 459 31.02 0.65 0.41
N GLU A 460 31.61 1.07 -0.72
CA GLU A 460 33.06 1.16 -0.91
C GLU A 460 33.75 2.13 0.07
N LEU A 461 33.05 3.18 0.50
CA LEU A 461 33.59 4.10 1.50
C LEU A 461 33.73 3.48 2.90
N GLY A 462 33.02 2.39 3.19
CA GLY A 462 33.09 1.71 4.49
C GLY A 462 32.67 2.58 5.67
N LEU A 463 31.77 3.56 5.46
CA LEU A 463 31.35 4.52 6.48
C LEU A 463 30.01 4.17 7.15
N LEU A 464 29.19 3.32 6.52
CA LEU A 464 27.94 2.84 7.13
C LEU A 464 28.25 1.95 8.34
N ASP A 465 27.40 2.03 9.38
CA ASP A 465 27.51 1.23 10.62
C ASP A 465 28.84 1.37 11.38
N THR A 466 29.58 2.46 11.15
CA THR A 466 30.83 2.77 11.85
C THR A 466 30.60 3.68 13.07
N GLU A 467 31.56 3.68 14.00
CA GLU A 467 31.53 4.59 15.14
C GLU A 467 31.58 6.07 14.71
N ARG A 468 31.17 6.94 15.64
CA ARG A 468 31.30 8.39 15.48
C ARG A 468 32.76 8.77 15.39
N GLU A 469 33.08 9.65 14.45
CA GLU A 469 34.43 10.14 14.28
C GLU A 469 34.46 11.65 14.48
N GLU A 470 35.38 12.13 15.33
CA GLU A 470 35.51 13.55 15.67
C GLU A 470 35.72 14.45 14.44
N ARG A 471 36.27 13.90 13.35
CA ARG A 471 36.42 14.63 12.09
C ARG A 471 35.09 15.08 11.46
N PHE A 472 34.02 14.30 11.62
CA PHE A 472 32.69 14.67 11.15
C PHE A 472 31.90 15.40 12.25
N ASP A 473 32.03 14.97 13.52
CA ASP A 473 31.33 15.56 14.68
C ASP A 473 31.70 17.01 14.96
N ARG A 474 32.94 17.42 14.66
CA ARG A 474 33.30 18.85 14.71
C ARG A 474 32.54 19.69 13.68
N LEU A 475 32.29 19.16 12.48
CA LEU A 475 31.64 19.90 11.40
C LEU A 475 30.15 20.10 11.69
N THR A 476 29.43 19.08 12.18
CA THR A 476 28.02 19.24 12.58
C THR A 476 27.86 20.17 13.78
N ARG A 477 28.77 20.12 14.75
CA ARG A 477 28.76 21.06 15.89
C ARG A 477 29.05 22.51 15.47
N ILE A 478 29.98 22.73 14.54
CA ILE A 478 30.24 24.05 13.96
C ILE A 478 29.02 24.53 13.17
N ALA A 479 28.41 23.68 12.35
CA ALA A 479 27.21 24.00 11.59
C ALA A 479 26.04 24.39 12.53
N ALA A 480 25.75 23.59 13.56
CA ALA A 480 24.72 23.92 14.54
C ALA A 480 24.95 25.28 15.21
N ALA A 481 26.19 25.55 15.64
CA ALA A 481 26.55 26.81 16.29
C ALA A 481 26.53 28.02 15.34
N ALA A 482 27.01 27.86 14.11
CA ALA A 482 27.12 28.96 13.15
C ALA A 482 25.74 29.42 12.63
N PHE A 483 24.78 28.49 12.53
CA PHE A 483 23.43 28.76 12.04
C PHE A 483 22.40 28.92 13.18
N ASP A 484 22.83 28.80 14.43
CA ASP A 484 21.96 28.81 15.62
C ASP A 484 20.78 27.83 15.50
N VAL A 485 21.05 26.60 15.03
CA VAL A 485 20.03 25.55 14.87
C VAL A 485 20.24 24.44 15.91
N PRO A 486 19.16 23.83 16.43
CA PRO A 486 19.26 22.78 17.43
C PRO A 486 19.83 21.47 16.87
N ILE A 487 19.69 21.23 15.56
CA ILE A 487 20.05 19.96 14.92
C ILE A 487 20.86 20.21 13.65
N ALA A 488 21.98 19.49 13.51
CA ALA A 488 22.78 19.45 12.29
C ALA A 488 23.33 18.04 12.07
N LEU A 489 23.21 17.53 10.84
CA LEU A 489 23.52 16.14 10.52
C LEU A 489 24.41 16.03 9.28
N ILE A 490 25.32 15.05 9.29
CA ILE A 490 25.90 14.50 8.06
C ILE A 490 25.20 13.18 7.81
N SER A 491 24.32 13.17 6.82
CA SER A 491 23.41 12.06 6.53
C SER A 491 23.85 11.34 5.26
N LEU A 492 23.99 10.02 5.34
CA LEU A 492 24.25 9.14 4.20
C LEU A 492 23.00 8.31 3.93
N ILE A 493 22.56 8.20 2.67
CA ILE A 493 21.33 7.48 2.32
C ILE A 493 21.65 6.08 1.83
N ASP A 494 21.25 5.06 2.58
CA ASP A 494 21.36 3.65 2.20
C ASP A 494 20.10 3.22 1.42
N ALA A 495 19.96 1.94 1.08
CA ALA A 495 18.82 1.40 0.36
C ALA A 495 17.49 1.70 1.09
N GLU A 496 17.45 1.38 2.39
CA GLU A 496 16.21 1.42 3.21
C GLU A 496 16.24 2.48 4.33
N ARG A 497 17.38 3.14 4.55
CA ARG A 497 17.59 4.01 5.72
C ARG A 497 18.40 5.27 5.41
N GLN A 498 18.19 6.30 6.20
CA GLN A 498 19.11 7.42 6.36
C GLN A 498 20.01 7.13 7.55
N TRP A 499 21.32 6.98 7.32
CA TRP A 499 22.32 6.79 8.37
C TRP A 499 23.01 8.12 8.71
N PHE A 500 23.11 8.47 9.99
CA PHE A 500 23.76 9.70 10.43
C PHE A 500 25.22 9.42 10.73
N LYS A 501 26.11 9.75 9.78
CA LYS A 501 27.55 9.62 10.00
C LYS A 501 28.05 10.56 11.10
N SER A 502 27.39 11.71 11.23
CA SER A 502 27.53 12.62 12.36
C SER A 502 26.19 13.25 12.69
N CYS A 503 25.96 13.47 13.98
CA CYS A 503 24.71 14.00 14.48
C CYS A 503 24.92 14.91 15.69
N HIS A 504 24.49 16.15 15.55
CA HIS A 504 24.31 17.11 16.63
C HIS A 504 22.82 17.30 16.88
N GLY A 505 22.38 17.21 18.15
CA GLY A 505 21.00 17.54 18.54
C GLY A 505 19.97 16.40 18.54
N LEU A 506 20.32 15.19 18.06
CA LEU A 506 19.45 14.00 18.15
C LEU A 506 20.15 12.85 18.88
N ALA A 507 19.35 12.00 19.53
CA ALA A 507 19.82 10.80 20.21
C ALA A 507 19.93 9.58 19.29
N THR A 508 19.26 9.59 18.14
CA THR A 508 19.25 8.51 17.16
C THR A 508 20.43 8.62 16.19
N CYS A 509 20.81 7.49 15.60
CA CYS A 509 21.87 7.41 14.58
C CYS A 509 21.34 7.10 13.17
N GLN A 510 20.04 6.83 13.03
CA GLN A 510 19.42 6.55 11.74
C GLN A 510 17.90 6.79 11.79
N THR A 511 17.31 6.96 10.62
CA THR A 511 15.85 6.97 10.38
C THR A 511 15.52 6.15 9.13
N SER A 512 14.24 5.82 8.93
CA SER A 512 13.80 5.26 7.64
C SER A 512 14.13 6.23 6.51
N ARG A 513 14.55 5.71 5.35
CA ARG A 513 14.77 6.50 4.14
C ARG A 513 13.50 7.16 3.66
N ASP A 514 12.36 6.53 3.93
CA ASP A 514 11.09 7.04 3.43
C ASP A 514 10.80 8.39 4.06
N LEU A 515 11.06 8.53 5.36
CA LEU A 515 10.84 9.78 6.10
C LEU A 515 11.88 10.88 5.79
N ALA A 516 12.94 10.56 5.04
CA ALA A 516 14.14 11.37 4.92
C ALA A 516 13.98 12.55 3.95
N PHE A 517 13.97 13.78 4.49
CA PHE A 517 14.14 15.01 3.70
C PHE A 517 15.38 14.94 2.79
N CYS A 518 16.46 14.36 3.29
CA CYS A 518 17.72 14.18 2.58
C CYS A 518 17.57 13.35 1.29
N ALA A 519 16.62 12.41 1.24
CA ALA A 519 16.40 11.60 0.05
C ALA A 519 15.87 12.44 -1.13
N HIS A 520 15.09 13.51 -0.87
CA HIS A 520 14.63 14.44 -1.91
C HIS A 520 15.78 15.28 -2.48
N ALA A 521 16.67 15.77 -1.61
CA ALA A 521 17.86 16.52 -2.03
C ALA A 521 18.81 15.67 -2.90
N ILE A 522 18.98 14.39 -2.56
CA ILE A 522 19.79 13.45 -3.35
C ILE A 522 19.12 13.12 -4.68
N SER A 523 17.80 12.89 -4.68
CA SER A 523 17.01 12.63 -5.90
C SER A 523 17.14 13.77 -6.92
N GLN A 524 17.04 15.02 -6.44
CA GLN A 524 17.12 16.22 -7.28
C GLN A 524 18.57 16.65 -7.58
N ARG A 525 19.55 16.16 -6.81
CA ARG A 525 20.97 16.57 -6.85
C ARG A 525 21.17 18.07 -6.69
N SER A 526 20.32 18.70 -5.88
CA SER A 526 20.35 20.13 -5.60
C SER A 526 20.08 20.38 -4.12
N ASP A 527 20.37 21.60 -3.66
CA ASP A 527 19.98 22.00 -2.31
C ASP A 527 18.47 21.88 -2.14
N LEU A 528 18.05 21.40 -0.97
CA LEU A 528 16.65 21.37 -0.56
C LEU A 528 16.46 22.34 0.60
N LEU A 529 15.72 23.41 0.35
CA LEU A 529 15.38 24.43 1.34
C LEU A 529 13.88 24.39 1.60
N VAL A 530 13.50 24.14 2.86
CA VAL A 530 12.13 24.13 3.35
C VAL A 530 12.05 25.11 4.51
N ALA A 531 11.53 26.30 4.22
CA ALA A 531 11.49 27.40 5.17
C ALA A 531 10.50 27.15 6.33
N ASP A 532 9.37 26.52 5.99
CA ASP A 532 8.32 26.11 6.91
C ASP A 532 7.71 24.79 6.40
N THR A 533 7.91 23.70 7.12
CA THR A 533 7.44 22.35 6.71
C THR A 533 5.92 22.19 6.71
N TRP A 534 5.17 22.99 7.46
CA TRP A 534 3.70 22.90 7.49
C TRP A 534 3.06 23.53 6.26
N LEU A 535 3.82 24.37 5.54
CA LEU A 535 3.39 25.01 4.30
C LEU A 535 3.94 24.28 3.06
N ASP A 536 4.77 23.26 3.26
CA ASP A 536 5.38 22.49 2.18
C ASP A 536 4.58 21.19 1.98
N GLU A 537 3.85 21.10 0.87
CA GLU A 537 2.95 19.97 0.55
C GLU A 537 3.66 18.61 0.58
N ARG A 538 4.98 18.58 0.39
CA ARG A 538 5.78 17.35 0.41
C ARG A 538 6.02 16.82 1.82
N PHE A 539 5.96 17.70 2.83
CA PHE A 539 6.43 17.41 4.19
C PHE A 539 5.43 17.75 5.31
N ALA A 540 4.33 18.46 5.02
CA ALA A 540 3.40 18.94 6.04
C ALA A 540 2.86 17.83 6.94
N GLU A 541 2.67 16.62 6.40
CA GLU A 541 2.21 15.45 7.14
C GLU A 541 3.31 14.41 7.41
N ASN A 542 4.58 14.76 7.19
CA ASN A 542 5.70 13.86 7.46
C ASN A 542 5.79 13.56 8.97
N PRO A 543 6.00 12.29 9.39
CA PRO A 543 6.11 11.91 10.80
C PRO A 543 7.14 12.71 11.61
N LEU A 544 8.25 13.14 10.99
CA LEU A 544 9.27 13.97 11.65
C LEU A 544 8.83 15.43 11.86
N VAL A 545 7.77 15.87 11.18
CA VAL A 545 7.15 17.20 11.30
C VAL A 545 6.03 17.19 12.34
N LEU A 546 5.20 16.15 12.35
CA LEU A 546 4.08 15.99 13.28
C LEU A 546 4.50 15.47 14.66
N GLY A 547 5.43 14.52 14.70
CA GLY A 547 6.01 13.93 15.91
C GLY A 547 7.37 14.53 16.27
N GLU A 548 8.01 14.06 17.34
CA GLU A 548 9.37 14.49 17.70
C GLU A 548 10.36 14.16 16.56
N PRO A 549 11.24 15.10 16.14
CA PRO A 549 11.62 16.33 16.82
C PRO A 549 10.77 17.57 16.45
N ARG A 550 9.67 17.41 15.72
CA ARG A 550 8.76 18.47 15.23
C ARG A 550 9.47 19.45 14.31
N ILE A 551 10.07 18.91 13.25
CA ILE A 551 10.80 19.68 12.25
C ILE A 551 9.89 20.76 11.68
N ARG A 552 10.27 22.03 11.84
CA ARG A 552 9.62 23.19 11.19
C ARG A 552 10.46 23.79 10.08
N PHE A 553 11.77 23.56 10.07
CA PHE A 553 12.69 24.04 9.04
C PHE A 553 13.70 22.96 8.66
N TYR A 554 14.01 22.87 7.38
CA TYR A 554 15.05 22.00 6.84
C TYR A 554 15.87 22.72 5.76
N ALA A 555 17.21 22.63 5.84
CA ALA A 555 18.10 22.99 4.74
C ALA A 555 19.15 21.89 4.55
N GLY A 556 19.15 21.22 3.39
CA GLY A 556 20.09 20.15 3.06
C GLY A 556 20.90 20.48 1.83
N SER A 557 22.22 20.40 1.94
CA SER A 557 23.13 20.53 0.80
C SER A 557 23.74 19.17 0.42
N PRO A 558 23.61 18.73 -0.84
CA PRO A 558 23.94 17.37 -1.27
C PRO A 558 25.46 17.10 -1.28
N LEU A 559 25.87 15.93 -0.80
CA LEU A 559 27.25 15.46 -0.79
C LEU A 559 27.55 14.71 -2.09
N ILE A 560 27.97 15.44 -3.11
CA ILE A 560 28.30 14.93 -4.44
C ILE A 560 29.81 14.72 -4.53
N LEU A 561 30.23 13.47 -4.78
CA LEU A 561 31.63 13.12 -5.01
C LEU A 561 32.12 13.56 -6.40
N ASP A 562 33.44 13.54 -6.61
CA ASP A 562 34.11 13.91 -7.87
C ASP A 562 33.64 13.08 -9.08
N ASP A 563 33.18 11.85 -8.85
CA ASP A 563 32.66 10.95 -9.88
C ASP A 563 31.17 11.19 -10.21
N GLY A 564 30.58 12.22 -9.61
CA GLY A 564 29.19 12.64 -9.78
C GLY A 564 28.19 11.85 -8.93
N THR A 565 28.63 10.96 -8.04
CA THR A 565 27.76 10.19 -7.16
C THR A 565 27.34 11.02 -5.93
N CYS A 566 26.03 11.14 -5.70
CA CYS A 566 25.47 11.87 -4.56
C CYS A 566 25.14 10.90 -3.41
N LEU A 567 25.86 10.97 -2.29
CA LEU A 567 25.77 9.95 -1.24
C LEU A 567 24.83 10.32 -0.08
N GLY A 568 24.58 11.62 0.08
CA GLY A 568 24.09 12.14 1.34
C GLY A 568 23.84 13.64 1.31
N THR A 569 23.68 14.23 2.48
CA THR A 569 23.62 15.68 2.68
C THR A 569 24.35 16.10 3.96
N LEU A 570 24.87 17.32 3.96
CA LEU A 570 25.01 18.11 5.19
C LEU A 570 23.69 18.87 5.36
N CYS A 571 22.99 18.68 6.48
CA CYS A 571 21.71 19.33 6.70
C CYS A 571 21.57 20.01 8.06
N LEU A 572 20.76 21.08 8.06
CA LEU A 572 20.38 21.90 9.19
C LEU A 572 18.88 21.73 9.44
N ILE A 573 18.49 21.56 10.70
CA ILE A 573 17.10 21.28 11.10
C ILE A 573 16.75 22.14 12.30
N ASP A 574 15.56 22.74 12.27
CA ASP A 574 15.01 23.52 13.39
C ASP A 574 13.54 23.18 13.66
N THR A 575 13.10 23.45 14.89
CA THR A 575 11.71 23.37 15.37
C THR A 575 10.98 24.71 15.23
N ARG A 576 11.60 25.71 14.59
CA ARG A 576 11.00 26.99 14.19
C ARG A 576 11.21 27.24 12.69
N PRO A 577 10.28 27.91 11.99
CA PRO A 577 10.48 28.32 10.61
C PRO A 577 11.70 29.24 10.46
N ARG A 578 12.45 29.10 9.37
CA ARG A 578 13.63 29.94 9.07
C ARG A 578 13.78 30.18 7.58
N GLN A 579 14.48 31.26 7.22
CA GLN A 579 14.97 31.49 5.87
C GLN A 579 16.47 31.77 5.93
N LEU A 580 17.23 31.14 5.05
CA LEU A 580 18.67 31.39 4.94
C LEU A 580 18.93 32.53 3.95
N SER A 581 19.78 33.46 4.34
CA SER A 581 20.35 34.48 3.45
C SER A 581 21.36 33.87 2.48
N GLY A 582 21.70 34.60 1.41
CA GLY A 582 22.73 34.15 0.46
C GLY A 582 24.11 33.93 1.11
N ALA A 583 24.44 34.70 2.15
CA ALA A 583 25.69 34.51 2.91
C ALA A 583 25.66 33.23 3.75
N GLU A 584 24.52 32.92 4.39
CA GLU A 584 24.34 31.68 5.14
C GLU A 584 24.34 30.45 4.22
N LEU A 585 23.71 30.54 3.05
CA LEU A 585 23.79 29.47 2.05
C LEU A 585 25.23 29.23 1.57
N SER A 586 26.00 30.30 1.35
CA SER A 586 27.42 30.18 0.98
C SER A 586 28.22 29.49 2.09
N LEU A 587 27.96 29.83 3.35
CA LEU A 587 28.59 29.18 4.49
C LEU A 587 28.19 27.69 4.60
N LEU A 588 26.95 27.33 4.28
CA LEU A 588 26.49 25.95 4.28
C LEU A 588 27.22 25.14 3.20
N HIS A 589 27.45 25.74 2.03
CA HIS A 589 28.24 25.16 0.95
C HIS A 589 29.70 24.97 1.35
N ASP A 590 30.32 25.97 1.98
CA ASP A 590 31.70 25.87 2.47
C ASP A 590 31.84 24.71 3.48
N LEU A 591 30.90 24.57 4.42
CA LEU A 591 30.88 23.47 5.38
C LEU A 591 30.63 22.11 4.70
N ARG A 592 29.74 22.05 3.70
CA ARG A 592 29.51 20.84 2.89
C ARG A 592 30.80 20.42 2.19
N ASP A 593 31.55 21.36 1.63
CA ASP A 593 32.79 21.06 0.91
C ASP A 593 33.88 20.53 1.86
N LEU A 594 33.92 21.01 3.10
CA LEU A 594 34.76 20.41 4.15
C LEU A 594 34.35 18.96 4.48
N VAL A 595 33.04 18.65 4.50
CA VAL A 595 32.58 17.26 4.68
C VAL A 595 33.04 16.38 3.52
N LEU A 596 32.96 16.86 2.27
CA LEU A 596 33.43 16.12 1.10
C LEU A 596 34.93 15.81 1.13
N LEU A 597 35.75 16.74 1.65
CA LEU A 597 37.18 16.51 1.87
C LEU A 597 37.45 15.41 2.89
N GLU A 598 36.62 15.29 3.92
CA GLU A 598 36.73 14.24 4.95
C GLU A 598 36.19 12.88 4.46
N LEU A 599 35.25 12.87 3.50
CA LEU A 599 34.75 11.66 2.84
C LEU A 599 35.74 11.09 1.81
N SER A 600 36.63 11.92 1.29
CA SER A 600 37.63 11.50 0.31
C SER A 600 38.72 10.64 0.99
N PRO A 601 39.09 9.48 0.42
CA PRO A 601 40.23 8.72 0.93
C PRO A 601 41.51 9.53 0.74
N GLN A 602 42.03 10.13 1.81
CA GLN A 602 43.28 10.90 1.77
C GLN A 602 44.44 10.00 1.32
N PRO A 603 45.09 10.26 0.17
CA PRO A 603 46.42 9.73 -0.06
C PRO A 603 47.38 10.58 0.77
N TRP A 604 47.66 10.19 2.01
CA TRP A 604 48.79 10.79 2.71
C TRP A 604 50.07 10.32 2.00
N PRO A 605 50.88 11.20 1.41
CA PRO A 605 52.22 10.81 1.00
C PRO A 605 53.00 10.57 2.29
N VAL A 606 53.20 9.32 2.66
CA VAL A 606 54.28 8.97 3.59
C VAL A 606 55.57 9.25 2.82
N ALA A 607 56.01 10.50 2.84
CA ALA A 607 57.37 10.85 2.47
C ALA A 607 58.28 10.21 3.51
N LEU A 608 58.71 8.98 3.24
CA LEU A 608 59.94 8.41 3.77
C LEU A 608 61.10 9.28 3.28
N HIS A 609 61.35 10.41 3.95
CA HIS A 609 62.65 11.05 3.87
C HIS A 609 63.59 10.33 4.84
N HIS A 610 64.40 9.46 4.24
CA HIS A 610 65.55 8.78 4.83
C HIS A 610 66.59 9.75 5.39
N SER A 611 67.18 9.42 6.54
CA SER A 611 68.60 9.60 6.91
C SER A 611 68.92 8.75 8.12
#